data_AF-A0A0Q6XV34-F1
#
_entry.id   AF-A0A0Q6XV34-F1
#
_cell.length_a   1.000
_cell.length_b   1.000
_cell.length_c   1.000
_cell.angle_alpha   90.00
_cell.angle_beta   90.00
_cell.angle_gamma   90.00
#
_symmetry.space_group_name_H-M   'P 1'
#
loop_
_entity.id
_entity.type
_entity.pdbx_description
1 polymer ?
#
loop_
_entity_poly.entity_id
_entity_poly.type
_entity_poly.pdbx_seq_one_letter_code
_entity_poly.pdbx_strand_id
1 'polypeptide(L)'
;MPIRTRMCSSILSIAISAIFVAPAAEAQKARLPVEDFRPLLVNAIESAEGRAFGILIGPMAEALTTRMKATSPILIDVTTLRRYKQAGCSRLNVRFSQDGVVLPGTDKPRKQTFDLGLNYCRDGQPPRSLA
;
A
#
# COMPACT_ATOMS: atom_id res chain seq x y z
N MET A 1 11.74 46.24 57.61
CA MET A 1 12.98 45.45 57.83
C MET A 1 12.96 44.99 59.28
N PRO A 2 12.99 43.68 59.57
CA PRO A 2 14.06 42.76 59.17
C PRO A 2 13.60 41.53 58.37
N ILE A 3 14.60 40.84 57.84
CA ILE A 3 14.54 39.68 56.94
C ILE A 3 14.69 38.40 57.78
N ARG A 4 13.83 37.40 57.55
CA ARG A 4 14.07 36.00 57.93
C ARG A 4 13.76 35.07 56.77
N THR A 5 14.67 34.14 56.57
CA THR A 5 14.94 33.32 55.39
C THR A 5 14.23 31.95 55.43
N ARG A 6 13.73 31.54 54.25
CA ARG A 6 13.62 30.20 53.64
C ARG A 6 13.18 28.97 54.46
N MET A 7 12.16 28.24 53.97
CA MET A 7 12.36 26.86 53.45
C MET A 7 11.16 26.37 52.61
N CYS A 8 11.49 25.71 51.51
CA CYS A 8 10.62 25.03 50.55
C CYS A 8 9.83 23.86 51.14
N SER A 9 8.67 23.53 50.55
CA SER A 9 8.48 22.18 50.01
C SER A 9 7.33 22.17 48.98
N SER A 10 7.72 22.24 47.71
CA SER A 10 6.87 21.99 46.56
C SER A 10 6.59 20.48 46.48
N ILE A 11 5.34 20.06 46.59
CA ILE A 11 4.95 18.67 46.28
C ILE A 11 4.69 18.61 44.78
N LEU A 12 5.73 18.28 44.02
CA LEU A 12 5.67 18.04 42.58
C LEU A 12 5.16 16.61 42.35
N SER A 13 3.87 16.45 42.11
CA SER A 13 3.28 15.16 41.69
C SER A 13 3.73 14.83 40.27
N ILE A 14 4.73 13.96 40.12
CA ILE A 14 5.15 13.41 38.83
C ILE A 14 4.18 12.27 38.47
N ALA A 15 3.22 12.55 37.59
CA ALA A 15 2.42 11.50 36.95
C ALA A 15 3.27 10.82 35.87
N ILE A 16 3.69 9.58 36.14
CA ILE A 16 4.42 8.75 35.17
C ILE A 16 3.40 8.20 34.15
N SER A 17 3.31 8.85 33.01
CA SER A 17 2.56 8.35 31.85
C SER A 17 3.32 7.17 31.23
N ALA A 18 2.87 5.95 31.49
CA ALA A 18 3.37 4.75 30.82
C ALA A 18 2.98 4.79 29.32
N ILE A 19 3.94 5.07 28.46
CA ILE A 19 3.76 4.98 27.00
C ILE A 19 3.82 3.50 26.62
N PHE A 20 2.66 2.88 26.43
CA PHE A 20 2.56 1.56 25.81
C PHE A 20 2.86 1.70 24.32
N VAL A 21 4.07 1.31 23.91
CA VAL A 21 4.42 1.15 22.49
C VAL A 21 3.88 -0.21 22.04
N ALA A 22 2.70 -0.22 21.42
CA ALA A 22 2.19 -1.42 20.77
C ALA A 22 3.05 -1.73 19.53
N PRO A 23 3.45 -3.00 19.31
CA PRO A 23 4.09 -3.38 18.05
C PRO A 23 3.07 -3.22 16.92
N ALA A 24 3.43 -2.43 15.89
CA ALA A 24 2.66 -2.33 14.66
C ALA A 24 2.76 -3.67 13.93
N ALA A 25 1.85 -4.60 14.22
CA ALA A 25 1.55 -5.67 13.29
C ALA A 25 1.03 -4.99 12.02
N GLU A 26 1.80 -5.04 10.92
CA GLU A 26 1.25 -4.69 9.60
C GLU A 26 0.09 -5.66 9.36
N ALA A 27 -1.13 -5.20 9.64
CA ALA A 27 -2.34 -5.92 9.30
C ALA A 27 -2.29 -6.11 7.79
N GLN A 28 -1.93 -7.33 7.36
CA GLN A 28 -1.86 -7.67 5.96
C GLN A 28 -3.30 -7.62 5.45
N LYS A 29 -3.68 -6.47 4.86
CA LYS A 29 -5.04 -6.24 4.36
C LYS A 29 -5.42 -7.41 3.47
N ALA A 30 -6.60 -7.99 3.73
CA ALA A 30 -7.09 -9.14 3.00
C ALA A 30 -7.02 -8.87 1.49
N ARG A 31 -6.30 -9.73 0.76
CA ARG A 31 -6.20 -9.65 -0.69
C ARG A 31 -7.36 -10.44 -1.29
N LEU A 32 -8.13 -9.79 -2.15
CA LEU A 32 -9.23 -10.46 -2.86
C LEU A 32 -8.71 -11.08 -4.16
N PRO A 33 -9.21 -12.25 -4.57
CA PRO A 33 -8.96 -12.78 -5.90
C PRO A 33 -9.61 -11.86 -6.94
N VAL A 34 -8.87 -11.51 -7.99
CA VAL A 34 -9.36 -10.67 -9.09
C VAL A 34 -8.92 -11.25 -10.44
N GLU A 35 -9.79 -11.20 -11.45
CA GLU A 35 -9.45 -11.63 -12.82
C GLU A 35 -8.65 -10.56 -13.59
N ASP A 36 -8.85 -9.29 -13.24
CA ASP A 36 -8.06 -8.16 -13.76
C ASP A 36 -7.85 -7.09 -12.67
N PHE A 37 -6.98 -6.11 -12.94
CA PHE A 37 -6.61 -5.08 -11.95
C PHE A 37 -7.58 -3.89 -11.89
N ARG A 38 -8.57 -3.78 -12.79
CA ARG A 38 -9.48 -2.63 -12.88
C ARG A 38 -10.30 -2.40 -11.60
N PRO A 39 -10.89 -3.43 -10.96
CA PRO A 39 -11.60 -3.24 -9.69
C PRO A 39 -10.70 -2.63 -8.61
N LEU A 40 -9.41 -2.99 -8.59
CA LEU A 40 -8.45 -2.45 -7.64
C LEU A 40 -8.14 -0.97 -7.90
N LEU A 41 -8.16 -0.52 -9.16
CA LEU A 41 -8.00 0.90 -9.49
C LEU A 41 -9.14 1.73 -8.92
N VAL A 42 -10.38 1.27 -9.13
CA VAL A 42 -11.59 1.95 -8.62
C VAL A 42 -11.59 1.93 -7.09
N ASN A 43 -11.30 0.80 -6.47
CA ASN A 43 -11.23 0.68 -5.02
C ASN A 43 -10.14 1.60 -4.42
N ALA A 44 -8.98 1.76 -5.07
CA ALA A 44 -7.95 2.68 -4.61
C ALA A 44 -8.35 4.16 -4.76
N ILE A 45 -9.13 4.50 -5.80
CA ILE A 45 -9.72 5.84 -5.95
C ILE A 45 -10.74 6.11 -4.85
N GLU A 46 -11.58 5.14 -4.50
CA GLU A 46 -12.64 5.31 -3.49
C GLU A 46 -12.14 5.18 -2.04
N SER A 47 -11.04 4.46 -1.84
CA SER A 47 -10.42 4.24 -0.54
C SER A 47 -9.89 5.54 0.06
N ALA A 48 -10.24 5.82 1.32
CA ALA A 48 -9.70 6.96 2.06
C ALA A 48 -8.17 6.92 2.17
N GLU A 49 -7.60 5.72 2.35
CA GLU A 49 -6.15 5.49 2.39
C GLU A 49 -5.49 5.54 1.00
N GLY A 50 -6.28 5.51 -0.07
CA GLY A 50 -5.75 5.49 -1.44
C GLY A 50 -5.08 4.16 -1.80
N ARG A 51 -5.50 3.04 -1.20
CA ARG A 51 -4.87 1.72 -1.41
C ARG A 51 -5.90 0.63 -1.67
N ALA A 52 -5.54 -0.30 -2.56
CA ALA A 52 -6.27 -1.54 -2.80
C ALA A 52 -5.30 -2.68 -3.11
N PHE A 53 -5.66 -3.90 -2.75
CA PHE A 53 -4.79 -5.08 -2.87
C PHE A 53 -5.57 -6.26 -3.43
N GLY A 54 -4.91 -7.07 -4.26
CA GLY A 54 -5.51 -8.29 -4.80
C GLY A 54 -4.48 -9.37 -5.12
N ILE A 55 -5.02 -10.52 -5.50
CA ILE A 55 -4.31 -11.65 -6.07
C ILE A 55 -4.89 -11.87 -7.47
N LEU A 56 -4.04 -11.82 -8.50
CA LEU A 56 -4.49 -12.09 -9.86
C LEU A 56 -4.78 -13.58 -10.02
N ILE A 57 -5.96 -13.91 -10.53
CA ILE A 57 -6.40 -15.28 -10.81
C ILE A 57 -6.83 -15.44 -12.27
N GLY A 58 -7.15 -16.67 -12.66
CA GLY A 58 -7.65 -17.00 -13.98
C GLY A 58 -6.56 -17.31 -15.01
N PRO A 59 -6.94 -17.55 -16.27
CA PRO A 59 -6.05 -18.13 -17.28
C PRO A 59 -4.79 -17.31 -17.57
N MET A 60 -4.89 -15.97 -17.50
CA MET A 60 -3.74 -15.10 -17.70
C MET A 60 -2.72 -15.23 -16.56
N ALA A 61 -3.19 -15.30 -15.31
CA ALA A 61 -2.34 -15.48 -14.14
C ALA A 61 -1.59 -16.82 -14.20
N GLU A 62 -2.30 -17.89 -14.59
CA GLU A 62 -1.73 -19.23 -14.78
C GLU A 62 -0.67 -19.25 -15.88
N ALA A 63 -0.96 -18.63 -17.03
CA ALA A 63 -0.03 -18.55 -18.15
C ALA A 63 1.26 -17.79 -17.78
N LEU A 64 1.14 -16.66 -17.07
CA LEU A 64 2.31 -15.89 -16.64
C LEU A 64 3.13 -16.66 -15.58
N THR A 65 2.46 -17.25 -14.60
CA THR A 65 3.10 -18.07 -13.56
C THR A 65 3.88 -19.24 -14.17
N THR A 66 3.27 -19.94 -15.15
CA THR A 66 3.91 -21.05 -15.87
C THR A 66 5.12 -20.59 -16.67
N ARG A 67 4.98 -19.50 -17.45
CA ARG A 67 6.08 -18.95 -18.26
C ARG A 67 7.26 -18.50 -17.40
N MET A 68 6.98 -17.95 -16.23
CA MET A 68 7.99 -17.49 -15.28
C MET A 68 8.50 -18.60 -14.34
N LYS A 69 7.98 -19.83 -14.47
CA LYS A 69 8.23 -20.97 -13.57
C LYS A 69 8.13 -20.59 -12.09
N ALA A 70 7.18 -19.72 -11.78
CA ALA A 70 7.01 -19.16 -10.44
C ALA A 70 6.28 -20.12 -9.53
N THR A 71 6.54 -20.02 -8.22
CA THR A 71 5.93 -20.87 -7.18
C THR A 71 4.86 -20.18 -6.37
N SER A 72 4.60 -18.91 -6.64
CA SER A 72 3.71 -18.05 -5.86
C SER A 72 2.75 -17.29 -6.77
N PRO A 73 1.56 -16.90 -6.26
CA PRO A 73 0.61 -16.14 -7.04
C PRO A 73 1.13 -14.73 -7.36
N ILE A 74 0.54 -14.09 -8.36
CA ILE A 74 0.83 -12.70 -8.71
C ILE A 74 0.02 -11.79 -7.79
N LEU A 75 0.73 -10.99 -7.00
CA LEU A 75 0.16 -10.02 -6.09
C LEU A 75 0.05 -8.67 -6.79
N ILE A 76 -1.08 -7.98 -6.61
CA ILE A 76 -1.31 -6.64 -7.15
C ILE A 76 -1.53 -5.66 -5.99
N ASP A 77 -0.75 -4.58 -5.97
CA ASP A 77 -0.92 -3.47 -5.04
C ASP A 77 -1.16 -2.18 -5.82
N VAL A 78 -2.29 -1.53 -5.56
CA VAL A 78 -2.61 -0.23 -6.15
C VAL A 78 -2.47 0.85 -5.10
N THR A 79 -1.74 1.91 -5.43
CA THR A 79 -1.56 3.08 -4.56
C THR A 79 -1.89 4.36 -5.32
N THR A 80 -2.74 5.19 -4.74
CA THR A 80 -3.06 6.53 -5.22
C THR A 80 -1.91 7.47 -4.89
N LEU A 81 -1.19 7.92 -5.93
CA LEU A 81 -0.07 8.85 -5.80
C LEU A 81 -0.53 10.31 -5.75
N ARG A 82 -1.63 10.63 -6.45
CA ARG A 82 -2.23 11.97 -6.50
C ARG A 82 -3.71 11.86 -6.85
N ARG A 83 -4.55 12.69 -6.24
CA ARG A 83 -5.93 12.92 -6.66
C ARG A 83 -5.98 14.18 -7.51
N TYR A 84 -6.59 14.11 -8.69
CA TYR A 84 -6.71 15.27 -9.59
C TYR A 84 -7.87 16.18 -9.18
N LYS A 85 -7.90 17.41 -9.72
CA LYS A 85 -9.05 18.32 -9.52
C LYS A 85 -10.36 17.76 -10.08
N GLN A 86 -10.28 16.98 -11.16
CA GLN A 86 -11.44 16.26 -11.68
C GLN A 86 -11.85 15.16 -10.70
N ALA A 87 -13.07 15.25 -10.18
CA ALA A 87 -13.62 14.29 -9.24
C ALA A 87 -13.57 12.86 -9.79
N GLY A 88 -13.19 11.91 -8.94
CA GLY A 88 -13.08 10.49 -9.32
C GLY A 88 -11.86 10.14 -10.17
N CYS A 89 -10.91 11.06 -10.38
CA CYS A 89 -9.70 10.82 -11.15
C CYS A 89 -8.44 10.88 -10.27
N SER A 90 -7.45 10.04 -10.57
CA SER A 90 -6.21 9.95 -9.81
C SER A 90 -5.02 9.48 -10.64
N ARG A 91 -3.81 9.86 -10.20
CA ARG A 91 -2.56 9.18 -10.56
C ARG A 91 -2.42 7.96 -9.66
N LEU A 92 -2.33 6.78 -10.25
CA LEU A 92 -2.17 5.51 -9.55
C LEU A 92 -0.81 4.89 -9.88
N ASN A 93 -0.22 4.18 -8.93
CA ASN A 93 0.80 3.17 -9.18
C ASN A 93 0.18 1.78 -9.00
N VAL A 94 0.39 0.91 -9.96
CA VAL A 94 0.00 -0.51 -9.91
C VAL A 94 1.28 -1.33 -9.84
N ARG A 95 1.52 -1.97 -8.70
CA ARG A 95 2.66 -2.84 -8.48
C ARG A 95 2.23 -4.29 -8.61
N PHE A 96 2.83 -5.00 -9.55
CA PHE A 96 2.76 -6.44 -9.66
C PHE A 96 3.98 -7.04 -8.97
N SER A 97 3.79 -8.09 -8.16
CA SER A 97 4.91 -8.82 -7.60
C SER A 97 4.65 -10.31 -7.57
N GLN A 98 5.71 -11.09 -7.77
CA GLN A 98 5.63 -12.54 -7.75
C GLN A 98 6.94 -13.10 -7.20
N ASP A 99 6.82 -13.97 -6.22
CA ASP A 99 7.96 -14.71 -5.64
C ASP A 99 8.23 -15.99 -6.42
N GLY A 100 9.46 -16.50 -6.30
CA GLY A 100 9.86 -17.76 -6.92
C GLY A 100 10.01 -17.72 -8.44
N VAL A 101 10.04 -16.54 -9.06
CA VAL A 101 10.22 -16.40 -10.52
C VAL A 101 11.63 -16.85 -10.92
N VAL A 102 11.72 -17.69 -11.95
CA VAL A 102 12.96 -18.13 -12.56
C VAL A 102 13.08 -17.49 -13.95
N LEU A 103 14.01 -16.55 -14.10
CA LEU A 103 14.22 -15.83 -15.36
C LEU A 103 15.06 -16.65 -16.34
N PRO A 104 14.83 -16.52 -17.66
CA PRO A 104 15.69 -17.14 -18.67
C PRO A 104 17.18 -16.84 -18.44
N GLY A 105 18.02 -17.87 -18.49
CA GLY A 105 19.46 -17.75 -18.24
C GLY A 105 19.86 -17.71 -16.77
N THR A 106 18.94 -17.92 -15.83
CA THR A 106 19.23 -18.00 -14.39
C THR A 106 18.49 -19.16 -13.75
N ASP A 107 19.15 -19.92 -12.87
CA ASP A 107 18.52 -21.05 -12.16
C ASP A 107 18.06 -20.72 -10.75
N LYS A 108 18.28 -19.48 -10.29
CA LYS A 108 17.93 -19.05 -8.93
C LYS A 108 16.57 -18.36 -8.91
N PRO A 109 15.56 -18.93 -8.23
CA PRO A 109 14.28 -18.27 -8.01
C PRO A 109 14.48 -16.95 -7.27
N ARG A 110 13.73 -15.93 -7.65
CA ARG A 110 13.77 -14.61 -7.00
C ARG A 110 12.41 -13.93 -7.03
N LYS A 111 12.24 -12.93 -6.18
CA LYS A 111 11.11 -12.00 -6.30
C LYS A 111 11.27 -11.15 -7.55
N GLN A 112 10.21 -10.99 -8.31
CA GLN A 112 10.11 -10.01 -9.38
C GLN A 112 9.03 -9.00 -9.05
N THR A 113 9.25 -7.76 -9.49
CA THR A 113 8.34 -6.65 -9.24
C THR A 113 8.30 -5.77 -10.48
N PHE A 114 7.10 -5.35 -10.87
CA PHE A 114 6.86 -4.48 -12.00
C PHE A 114 5.88 -3.39 -11.59
N ASP A 115 6.23 -2.13 -11.84
CA ASP A 115 5.42 -0.97 -11.51
C ASP A 115 4.88 -0.31 -12.78
N LEU A 116 3.56 -0.06 -12.80
CA LEU A 116 2.87 0.64 -13.87
C LEU A 116 2.15 1.87 -13.31
N GLY A 117 2.50 3.05 -13.81
CA GLY A 117 1.84 4.30 -13.42
C GLY A 117 0.70 4.70 -14.37
N LEU A 118 -0.51 4.89 -13.85
CA LEU A 118 -1.71 5.20 -14.64
C LEU A 118 -2.35 6.53 -14.23
N ASN A 119 -2.85 7.28 -15.21
CA ASN A 119 -3.80 8.38 -14.98
C ASN A 119 -5.19 7.81 -15.26
N TYR A 120 -6.02 7.66 -14.23
CA TYR A 120 -7.24 6.85 -14.32
C TYR A 120 -8.40 7.53 -13.59
N CYS A 121 -9.58 7.48 -14.20
CA CYS A 121 -10.83 7.91 -13.62
C CYS A 121 -11.74 6.72 -13.33
N ARG A 122 -12.67 6.88 -12.38
CA ARG A 122 -13.64 5.86 -11.99
C ARG A 122 -14.49 5.31 -13.15
N ASP A 123 -14.71 6.12 -14.17
CA ASP A 123 -15.44 5.78 -15.40
C ASP A 123 -14.59 4.98 -16.42
N GLY A 124 -13.32 4.72 -16.09
CA GLY A 124 -12.38 3.99 -16.93
C GLY A 124 -11.62 4.81 -17.96
N GLN A 125 -11.90 6.12 -18.05
CA GLN A 125 -11.23 7.03 -18.97
C GLN A 125 -10.00 7.69 -18.31
N PRO A 126 -9.07 8.24 -19.11
CA PRO A 126 -8.06 9.15 -18.58
C PRO A 126 -8.71 10.48 -18.12
N PRO A 127 -8.09 11.19 -17.18
CA PRO A 127 -8.55 12.52 -16.80
C PRO A 127 -8.47 13.49 -17.97
N ARG A 128 -9.43 14.43 -18.05
CA ARG A 128 -9.44 15.47 -19.08
C ARG A 128 -8.29 16.46 -18.93
N SER A 129 -7.74 16.55 -17.72
CA SER A 129 -6.58 17.38 -17.38
C SER A 129 -5.84 16.78 -16.18
N LEU A 130 -4.52 16.97 -16.12
CA LEU A 130 -3.66 16.50 -15.02
C LEU A 130 -3.50 17.52 -13.88
N ALA A 131 -4.30 18.58 -13.91
CA ALA A 131 -4.30 19.68 -12.95
C ALA A 131 -4.84 19.32 -11.56
#